data_AF-A0A7J9S5K6-F1
#
_entry.id   AF-A0A7J9S5K6-F1
#
_cell.length_a   1.000
_cell.length_b   1.000
_cell.length_c   1.000
_cell.angle_alpha   90.00
_cell.angle_beta   90.00
_cell.angle_gamma   90.00
#
_symmetry.space_group_name_H-M   'P 1'
#
loop_
_entity.id
_entity.type
_entity.pdbx_description
1 polymer ?
#
loop_
_entity_poly.entity_id
_entity_poly.type
_entity_poly.pdbx_seq_one_letter_code
_entity_poly.pdbx_strand_id
1 'polypeptide(L)'
;MSSEDFSNTAINLSKNPLGIIGLCISFVYGLGVIVLYSPGIDYYQRWFLIIFLMVFPFFILVIFYKLVTKHHDKLYAPYDFQNEDNFIRLSKKVDDIGITMEKVQKAIDDQPLYKYTKLSEEGKRLILGAFHEDVNLDDFLKTPDFDKKITDEQIIKLESYGWITKKENIIKITERGHSEVDTFQDLAYGRLC
;
A
#
# COMPACT_ATOMS: atom_id res chain seq x y z
N MET A 1 -25.41 -44.58 -6.93
CA MET A 1 -24.72 -43.29 -6.81
C MET A 1 -23.93 -43.11 -8.08
N SER A 2 -24.23 -42.08 -8.88
CA SER A 2 -23.55 -41.85 -10.16
C SER A 2 -22.09 -41.47 -9.88
N SER A 3 -21.17 -41.83 -10.78
CA SER A 3 -19.76 -41.40 -10.71
C SER A 3 -19.64 -39.86 -10.66
N GLU A 4 -20.61 -39.15 -11.23
CA GLU A 4 -20.72 -37.70 -11.20
C GLU A 4 -21.04 -37.16 -9.79
N ASP A 5 -21.94 -37.82 -9.04
CA ASP A 5 -22.32 -37.42 -7.67
C ASP A 5 -21.14 -37.56 -6.70
N PHE A 6 -20.35 -38.62 -6.87
CA PHE A 6 -19.14 -38.84 -6.10
C PHE A 6 -18.07 -37.78 -6.38
N SER A 7 -17.85 -37.46 -7.67
CA SER A 7 -16.92 -36.41 -8.09
C SER A 7 -17.31 -35.05 -7.52
N ASN A 8 -18.59 -34.67 -7.62
CA ASN A 8 -19.10 -33.41 -7.08
C ASN A 8 -18.96 -33.33 -5.55
N THR A 9 -19.18 -34.44 -4.84
CA THR A 9 -19.00 -34.51 -3.38
C THR A 9 -17.53 -34.37 -2.99
N ALA A 10 -16.61 -35.01 -3.74
CA ALA A 10 -15.17 -34.88 -3.52
C ALA A 10 -14.66 -33.45 -3.75
N ILE A 11 -15.18 -32.77 -4.78
CA ILE A 11 -14.88 -31.36 -5.07
C ILE A 11 -15.38 -30.45 -3.94
N ASN A 12 -16.56 -30.73 -3.38
CA ASN A 12 -17.09 -29.92 -2.28
C ASN A 12 -16.34 -30.16 -0.96
N LEU A 13 -15.86 -31.38 -0.72
CA LEU A 13 -15.01 -31.71 0.43
C LEU A 13 -13.60 -31.10 0.32
N SER A 14 -13.04 -30.98 -0.88
CA SER A 14 -11.69 -30.40 -1.06
C SER A 14 -11.62 -28.88 -0.88
N LYS A 15 -12.77 -28.19 -0.84
CA LYS A 15 -12.85 -26.74 -0.59
C LYS A 15 -12.59 -26.33 0.86
N ASN A 16 -12.73 -27.26 1.81
CA ASN A 16 -12.50 -26.99 3.23
C ASN A 16 -11.30 -27.83 3.72
N PRO A 17 -10.33 -27.25 4.45
CA PRO A 17 -9.25 -28.03 5.07
C PRO A 17 -9.76 -29.22 5.89
N LEU A 18 -10.92 -29.11 6.55
CA LEU A 18 -11.54 -30.23 7.27
C LEU A 18 -12.02 -31.36 6.33
N GLY A 19 -12.55 -31.00 5.15
CA GLY A 19 -13.01 -31.98 4.16
C GLY A 19 -11.87 -32.65 3.41
N ILE A 20 -10.74 -31.96 3.19
CA ILE A 20 -9.50 -32.57 2.68
C ILE A 20 -8.98 -33.66 3.62
N ILE A 21 -9.04 -33.42 4.93
CA ILE A 21 -8.64 -34.41 5.94
C ILE A 21 -9.59 -35.62 5.90
N GLY A 22 -10.91 -35.38 5.83
CA GLY A 22 -11.90 -36.45 5.69
C GLY A 22 -11.69 -37.31 4.44
N LEU A 23 -11.35 -36.68 3.31
CA LEU A 23 -11.07 -37.37 2.04
C LEU A 23 -9.80 -38.21 2.15
N CYS A 24 -8.72 -37.67 2.72
CA CYS A 24 -7.48 -38.42 2.93
C CYS A 24 -7.68 -39.64 3.85
N ILE A 25 -8.45 -39.51 4.93
CA ILE A 25 -8.76 -40.62 5.85
C ILE A 25 -9.59 -41.70 5.15
N SER A 26 -10.63 -41.31 4.40
CA SER A 26 -11.46 -42.25 3.64
C SER A 26 -10.65 -43.01 2.59
N PHE A 27 -9.77 -42.31 1.88
CA PHE A 27 -8.89 -42.90 0.87
C PHE A 27 -7.89 -43.90 1.48
N VAL A 28 -7.24 -43.53 2.58
CA VAL A 28 -6.35 -44.40 3.35
C VAL A 28 -7.08 -45.63 3.88
N TYR A 29 -8.30 -45.47 4.40
CA TYR A 29 -9.09 -46.59 4.88
C TYR A 29 -9.44 -47.57 3.75
N GLY A 30 -9.83 -47.04 2.57
CA GLY A 30 -10.10 -47.83 1.38
C GLY A 30 -8.88 -48.64 0.91
N LEU A 31 -7.72 -47.99 0.83
CA LEU A 31 -6.46 -48.66 0.50
C LEU A 31 -6.05 -49.69 1.57
N GLY A 32 -6.32 -49.40 2.85
CA GLY A 32 -5.98 -50.28 3.97
C GLY A 32 -6.74 -51.60 3.91
N VAL A 33 -8.02 -51.55 3.56
CA VAL A 33 -8.84 -52.74 3.31
C VAL A 33 -8.26 -53.54 2.12
N ILE A 34 -7.92 -52.89 1.01
CA ILE A 34 -7.35 -53.58 -0.17
C ILE A 34 -6.03 -54.28 0.19
N VAL A 35 -5.13 -53.61 0.90
CA VAL A 35 -3.84 -54.18 1.34
C VAL A 35 -4.05 -55.35 2.30
N LEU A 36 -5.06 -55.28 3.17
CA LEU A 36 -5.39 -56.35 4.12
C LEU A 36 -5.99 -57.58 3.43
N TYR A 37 -6.75 -57.41 2.35
CA TYR A 37 -7.36 -58.54 1.65
C TYR A 37 -6.56 -59.03 0.43
N SER A 38 -5.45 -58.38 0.09
CA SER A 38 -4.62 -58.75 -1.06
C SER A 38 -3.89 -60.10 -0.83
N PRO A 39 -4.17 -61.13 -1.65
CA PRO A 39 -3.44 -62.39 -1.58
C PRO A 39 -2.05 -62.24 -2.23
N GLY A 40 -1.01 -62.73 -1.57
CA GLY A 40 0.37 -62.72 -2.11
C GLY A 40 1.33 -61.71 -1.49
N ILE A 41 0.90 -60.94 -0.48
CA ILE A 41 1.79 -60.06 0.29
C ILE A 41 2.28 -60.79 1.55
N ASP A 42 3.59 -60.87 1.72
CA ASP A 42 4.22 -61.44 2.90
C ASP A 42 3.89 -60.64 4.18
N TYR A 43 3.93 -61.30 5.35
CA TYR A 43 3.56 -60.68 6.63
C TYR A 43 4.36 -59.40 6.92
N TYR A 44 5.67 -59.42 6.67
CA TYR A 44 6.53 -58.26 6.89
C TYR A 44 6.22 -57.12 5.93
N GLN A 45 6.01 -57.44 4.64
CA GLN A 45 5.67 -56.46 3.62
C GLN A 45 4.34 -55.76 3.93
N ARG A 46 3.35 -56.54 4.39
CA ARG A 46 2.05 -56.01 4.80
C ARG A 46 2.16 -55.07 5.99
N TRP A 47 2.97 -55.42 6.98
CA TRP A 47 3.22 -54.58 8.15
C TRP A 47 3.82 -53.23 7.76
N PHE A 48 4.84 -53.24 6.87
CA PHE A 48 5.43 -52.01 6.34
C PHE A 48 4.43 -51.16 5.56
N LEU A 49 3.58 -51.77 4.73
CA LEU A 49 2.56 -51.06 3.95
C LEU A 49 1.51 -50.40 4.86
N ILE A 50 1.06 -51.09 5.91
CA ILE A 50 0.10 -50.53 6.88
C ILE A 50 0.70 -49.32 7.60
N ILE A 51 1.96 -49.43 8.06
CA ILE A 51 2.66 -48.31 8.70
C ILE A 51 2.79 -47.12 7.74
N PHE A 52 3.21 -47.37 6.49
CA PHE A 52 3.31 -46.32 5.48
C PHE A 52 1.96 -45.62 5.25
N LEU A 53 0.89 -46.41 5.10
CA LEU A 53 -0.45 -45.91 4.84
C LEU A 53 -1.02 -45.08 5.99
N MET A 54 -0.60 -45.35 7.23
CA MET A 54 -1.00 -44.58 8.41
C MET A 54 -0.13 -43.33 8.64
N VAL A 55 1.19 -43.44 8.42
CA VAL A 55 2.16 -42.36 8.68
C VAL A 55 2.12 -41.28 7.60
N PHE A 56 1.98 -41.69 6.33
CA PHE A 56 1.94 -40.77 5.19
C PHE A 56 0.87 -39.67 5.30
N PRO A 57 -0.42 -39.96 5.57
CA PRO A 57 -1.45 -38.92 5.69
C PRO A 57 -1.19 -38.00 6.88
N PHE A 58 -0.63 -38.52 7.98
CA PHE A 58 -0.28 -37.70 9.14
C PHE A 58 0.87 -36.74 8.83
N PHE A 59 1.89 -37.21 8.10
CA PHE A 59 3.01 -36.38 7.68
C PHE A 59 2.57 -35.26 6.73
N ILE A 60 1.75 -35.59 5.73
CA ILE A 60 1.16 -34.60 4.82
C ILE A 60 0.29 -33.61 5.60
N LEU A 61 -0.52 -34.07 6.55
CA LEU A 61 -1.34 -33.20 7.41
C LEU A 61 -0.49 -32.21 8.21
N VAL A 62 0.64 -32.65 8.77
CA VAL A 62 1.56 -31.76 9.50
C VAL A 62 2.19 -30.72 8.57
N ILE A 63 2.58 -31.10 7.36
CA ILE A 63 3.11 -30.17 6.35
C ILE A 63 2.05 -29.15 5.96
N PHE A 64 0.83 -29.60 5.64
CA PHE A 64 -0.29 -28.72 5.29
C PHE A 64 -0.64 -27.80 6.45
N TYR A 65 -0.72 -28.32 7.67
CA TYR A 65 -0.95 -27.52 8.88
C TYR A 65 0.13 -26.45 9.04
N LYS A 66 1.40 -26.80 8.86
CA LYS A 66 2.53 -25.85 8.96
C LYS A 66 2.50 -24.81 7.84
N LEU A 67 2.04 -25.19 6.64
CA LEU A 67 1.93 -24.32 5.48
C LEU A 67 0.78 -23.33 5.64
N VAL A 68 -0.39 -23.83 6.06
CA VAL A 68 -1.56 -23.03 6.41
C VAL A 68 -1.19 -22.06 7.53
N THR A 69 -0.70 -22.55 8.68
CA THR A 69 -0.34 -21.71 9.83
C THR A 69 0.69 -20.62 9.57
N LYS A 70 1.65 -20.83 8.67
CA LYS A 70 2.66 -19.81 8.31
C LYS A 70 2.26 -18.87 7.16
N HIS A 71 1.25 -19.20 6.35
CA HIS A 71 0.87 -18.42 5.15
C HIS A 71 -0.64 -18.10 5.08
N HIS A 72 -1.30 -17.87 6.23
CA HIS A 72 -2.73 -17.50 6.28
C HIS A 72 -3.07 -16.22 5.48
N ASP A 73 -2.12 -15.29 5.31
CA ASP A 73 -2.35 -14.00 4.65
C ASP A 73 -2.56 -14.07 3.12
N LYS A 74 -2.24 -15.19 2.47
CA LYS A 74 -2.32 -15.32 0.99
C LYS A 74 -3.25 -16.44 0.49
N LEU A 75 -3.90 -17.17 1.38
CA LEU A 75 -4.67 -18.37 1.01
C LEU A 75 -6.18 -18.15 0.90
N TYR A 76 -6.67 -16.96 1.24
CA TYR A 76 -8.06 -16.58 1.03
C TYR A 76 -8.12 -15.57 -0.12
N ALA A 77 -8.73 -15.96 -1.24
CA ALA A 77 -9.16 -14.98 -2.23
C ALA A 77 -10.20 -14.06 -1.56
N PRO A 78 -10.32 -12.78 -1.96
CA PRO A 78 -11.29 -11.84 -1.37
C PRO A 78 -12.75 -12.33 -1.40
N TYR A 79 -13.05 -13.38 -2.18
CA TYR A 79 -14.34 -14.04 -2.28
C TYR A 79 -14.66 -15.02 -1.12
N ASP A 80 -13.67 -15.47 -0.33
CA ASP A 80 -13.87 -16.45 0.76
C ASP A 80 -14.20 -15.82 2.13
N PHE A 81 -14.29 -14.48 2.23
CA PHE A 81 -14.69 -13.81 3.46
C PHE A 81 -16.21 -13.72 3.56
N GLN A 82 -16.82 -14.45 4.50
CA GLN A 82 -18.26 -14.35 4.80
C GLN A 82 -18.64 -13.09 5.60
N ASN A 83 -17.68 -12.35 6.17
CA ASN A 83 -17.91 -11.10 6.90
C ASN A 83 -16.79 -10.11 6.59
N GLU A 84 -17.18 -8.93 6.09
CA GLU A 84 -16.33 -7.82 5.63
C GLU A 84 -15.45 -7.23 6.76
N ASP A 85 -15.79 -7.46 8.03
CA ASP A 85 -15.11 -6.89 9.20
C ASP A 85 -13.67 -7.39 9.41
N ASN A 86 -13.33 -8.59 8.95
CA ASN A 86 -11.96 -9.10 9.03
C ASN A 86 -11.05 -8.54 7.93
N PHE A 87 -11.62 -8.13 6.79
CA PHE A 87 -10.89 -7.36 5.78
C PHE A 87 -10.49 -5.98 6.32
N ILE A 88 -11.37 -5.35 7.10
CA ILE A 88 -11.10 -4.05 7.76
C ILE A 88 -9.93 -4.16 8.74
N ARG A 89 -9.75 -5.28 9.44
CA ARG A 89 -8.59 -5.50 10.32
C ARG A 89 -7.26 -5.66 9.57
N LEU A 90 -7.28 -6.27 8.39
CA LEU A 90 -6.11 -6.30 7.51
C LEU A 90 -5.86 -4.92 6.86
N SER A 91 -6.94 -4.18 6.59
CA SER A 91 -6.92 -2.78 6.14
C SER A 91 -6.34 -1.83 7.17
N LYS A 92 -6.38 -2.12 8.48
CA LYS A 92 -5.69 -1.27 9.48
C LYS A 92 -4.19 -1.13 9.24
N LYS A 93 -3.55 -2.12 8.62
CA LYS A 93 -2.14 -1.99 8.19
C LYS A 93 -2.00 -1.13 6.93
N VAL A 94 -3.04 -1.07 6.10
CA VAL A 94 -3.15 -0.14 4.97
C VAL A 94 -3.49 1.28 5.44
N ASP A 95 -4.26 1.45 6.52
CA ASP A 95 -4.49 2.75 7.16
C ASP A 95 -3.19 3.30 7.72
N ASP A 96 -2.32 2.47 8.30
CA ASP A 96 -1.00 2.89 8.78
C ASP A 96 -0.08 3.34 7.63
N ILE A 97 -0.21 2.68 6.47
CA ILE A 97 0.44 3.12 5.22
C ILE A 97 -0.19 4.42 4.72
N GLY A 98 -1.51 4.56 4.76
CA GLY A 98 -2.22 5.79 4.38
C GLY A 98 -1.82 6.97 5.24
N ILE A 99 -1.74 6.78 6.56
CA ILE A 99 -1.27 7.78 7.53
C ILE A 99 0.21 8.11 7.27
N THR A 100 1.04 7.11 6.96
CA THR A 100 2.46 7.34 6.65
C THR A 100 2.62 8.08 5.32
N MET A 101 1.86 7.72 4.30
CA MET A 101 1.84 8.39 2.99
C MET A 101 1.29 9.82 3.11
N GLU A 102 0.27 10.06 3.92
CA GLU A 102 -0.26 11.40 4.18
C GLU A 102 0.77 12.27 4.90
N LYS A 103 1.50 11.71 5.88
CA LYS A 103 2.60 12.42 6.56
C LYS A 103 3.76 12.73 5.61
N VAL A 104 4.13 11.79 4.75
CA VAL A 104 5.17 11.99 3.73
C VAL A 104 4.72 13.04 2.72
N GLN A 105 3.46 13.00 2.28
CA GLN A 105 2.90 13.98 1.35
C GLN A 105 2.88 15.38 1.97
N LYS A 106 2.45 15.51 3.24
CA LYS A 106 2.54 16.77 3.99
C LYS A 106 3.98 17.26 4.13
N ALA A 107 4.92 16.36 4.43
CA ALA A 107 6.33 16.71 4.53
C ALA A 107 6.92 17.18 3.19
N ILE A 108 6.50 16.59 2.06
CA ILE A 108 6.88 17.03 0.71
C ILE A 108 6.21 18.38 0.39
N ASP A 109 4.92 18.51 0.66
CA ASP A 109 4.14 19.74 0.45
C ASP A 109 4.71 20.92 1.23
N ASP A 110 5.31 20.67 2.39
CA ASP A 110 5.92 21.70 3.22
C ASP A 110 7.32 22.13 2.78
N GLN A 111 8.00 21.36 1.91
CA GLN A 111 9.33 21.73 1.43
C GLN A 111 9.27 23.04 0.62
N PRO A 112 10.18 24.00 0.89
CA PRO A 112 10.24 25.26 0.15
C PRO A 112 10.35 25.08 -1.36
N LEU A 113 11.14 24.09 -1.78
CA LEU A 113 11.33 23.75 -3.20
C LEU A 113 10.02 23.35 -3.88
N TYR A 114 9.20 22.54 -3.21
CA TYR A 114 7.93 22.07 -3.77
C TYR A 114 6.84 23.14 -3.77
N LYS A 115 6.85 24.05 -2.79
CA LYS A 115 6.00 25.25 -2.80
C LYS A 115 6.34 26.17 -3.97
N TYR A 116 7.64 26.34 -4.25
CA TYR A 116 8.11 27.19 -5.34
C TYR A 116 7.73 26.63 -6.73
N THR A 117 7.77 25.31 -6.93
CA THR A 117 7.38 24.71 -8.23
C THR A 117 5.88 24.83 -8.53
N LYS A 118 5.03 25.00 -7.51
CA LYS A 118 3.59 25.23 -7.66
C LYS A 118 3.22 26.67 -8.04
N LEU A 119 4.16 27.61 -7.93
CA LEU A 119 3.96 29.00 -8.36
C LEU A 119 4.02 29.09 -9.88
N SER A 120 3.18 29.96 -10.45
CA SER A 120 3.29 30.35 -11.84
C SER A 120 4.45 31.33 -12.04
N GLU A 121 4.80 31.65 -13.29
CA GLU A 121 5.92 32.56 -13.60
C GLU A 121 5.74 33.94 -12.96
N GLU A 122 4.50 34.42 -12.85
CA GLU A 122 4.13 35.67 -12.18
C GLU A 122 4.45 35.59 -10.68
N GLY A 123 4.07 34.50 -10.02
CA GLY A 123 4.34 34.28 -8.60
C GLY A 123 5.83 34.19 -8.31
N LYS A 124 6.60 33.50 -9.17
CA LYS A 124 8.06 33.39 -9.05
C LYS A 124 8.75 34.75 -9.20
N ARG A 125 8.36 35.54 -10.20
CA ARG A 125 8.92 36.88 -10.40
C ARG A 125 8.54 37.82 -9.26
N LEU A 126 7.32 37.70 -8.75
CA LEU A 126 6.84 38.51 -7.65
C LEU A 126 7.63 38.26 -6.37
N ILE A 127 7.86 36.99 -6.00
CA ILE A 127 8.65 36.65 -4.81
C ILE A 127 10.13 37.04 -4.97
N LEU A 128 10.71 36.85 -6.16
CA LEU A 128 12.09 37.26 -6.45
C LEU A 128 12.27 38.78 -6.41
N GLY A 129 11.27 39.54 -6.89
CA GLY A 129 11.23 40.99 -6.76
C GLY A 129 11.15 41.41 -5.30
N ALA A 130 10.18 40.85 -4.57
CA ALA A 130 9.95 41.13 -3.15
C ALA A 130 11.12 40.74 -2.23
N PHE A 131 11.95 39.80 -2.67
CA PHE A 131 13.17 39.39 -1.97
C PHE A 131 14.25 40.48 -1.99
N HIS A 132 14.35 41.25 -3.08
CA HIS A 132 15.37 42.30 -3.21
C HIS A 132 14.86 43.65 -2.71
N GLU A 133 13.64 44.03 -3.11
CA GLU A 133 13.04 45.33 -2.77
C GLU A 133 11.51 45.20 -2.61
N ASP A 134 10.90 46.11 -1.84
CA ASP A 134 9.45 46.17 -1.69
C ASP A 134 8.78 46.38 -3.06
N VAL A 135 7.86 45.49 -3.45
CA VAL A 135 7.24 45.53 -4.79
C VAL A 135 5.94 46.32 -4.77
N ASN A 136 5.82 47.29 -5.68
CA ASN A 136 4.57 47.97 -5.97
C ASN A 136 3.75 47.18 -7.02
N LEU A 137 2.52 46.83 -6.65
CA LEU A 137 1.60 46.05 -7.48
C LEU A 137 1.24 46.73 -8.81
N ASP A 138 1.06 48.05 -8.81
CA ASP A 138 0.70 48.78 -10.02
C ASP A 138 1.85 48.82 -11.02
N ASP A 139 3.09 48.84 -10.55
CA ASP A 139 4.27 48.79 -11.41
C ASP A 139 4.52 47.38 -11.94
N PHE A 140 4.24 46.36 -11.13
CA PHE A 140 4.34 44.96 -11.54
C PHE A 140 3.33 44.62 -12.66
N LEU A 141 2.08 45.07 -12.51
CA LEU A 141 0.99 44.83 -13.48
C LEU A 141 1.14 45.59 -14.81
N LYS A 142 2.03 46.59 -14.90
CA LYS A 142 2.35 47.26 -16.18
C LYS A 142 3.14 46.37 -17.13
N THR A 143 3.70 45.26 -16.65
CA THR A 143 4.42 44.31 -17.49
C THR A 143 3.41 43.60 -18.41
N PRO A 144 3.59 43.65 -19.74
CA PRO A 144 2.57 43.23 -20.72
C PRO A 144 2.23 41.73 -20.72
N ASP A 145 2.90 40.92 -19.89
CA ASP A 145 2.77 39.47 -19.83
C ASP A 145 1.93 39.00 -18.62
N PHE A 146 1.41 39.91 -17.79
CA PHE A 146 0.74 39.55 -16.54
C PHE A 146 -0.75 39.86 -16.54
N ASP A 147 -1.55 38.82 -16.26
CA ASP A 147 -2.96 38.95 -15.95
C ASP A 147 -3.13 39.32 -14.48
N LYS A 148 -3.91 40.37 -14.21
CA LYS A 148 -4.27 40.81 -12.85
C LYS A 148 -4.92 39.69 -12.04
N LYS A 149 -5.78 38.89 -12.67
CA LYS A 149 -6.50 37.81 -12.00
C LYS A 149 -5.56 36.70 -11.52
N ILE A 150 -4.61 36.29 -12.37
CA ILE A 150 -3.62 35.26 -12.05
C ILE A 150 -2.68 35.79 -10.95
N THR A 151 -2.26 37.05 -11.05
CA THR A 151 -1.38 37.69 -10.06
C THR A 151 -2.03 37.72 -8.68
N ASP A 152 -3.31 38.09 -8.58
CA ASP A 152 -4.05 38.09 -7.32
C ASP A 152 -4.15 36.67 -6.72
N GLU A 153 -4.36 35.64 -7.54
CA GLU A 153 -4.34 34.24 -7.08
C GLU A 153 -2.97 33.81 -6.54
N GLN A 154 -1.87 34.25 -7.16
CA GLN A 154 -0.52 33.94 -6.68
C GLN A 154 -0.18 34.68 -5.39
N ILE A 155 -0.63 35.91 -5.22
CA ILE A 155 -0.45 36.66 -3.96
C ILE A 155 -1.11 35.91 -2.81
N ILE A 156 -2.35 35.45 -2.99
CA ILE A 156 -3.07 34.67 -1.98
C ILE A 156 -2.29 33.39 -1.62
N LYS A 157 -1.73 32.70 -2.62
CA LYS A 157 -0.89 31.51 -2.38
C LYS A 157 0.39 31.86 -1.60
N LEU A 158 1.11 32.89 -2.00
CA LEU A 158 2.34 33.33 -1.33
C LEU A 158 2.08 33.80 0.11
N GLU A 159 0.95 34.46 0.36
CA GLU A 159 0.51 34.82 1.72
C GLU A 159 0.15 33.57 2.53
N SER A 160 -0.50 32.57 1.92
CA SER A 160 -0.81 31.29 2.60
C SER A 160 0.43 30.49 3.00
N TYR A 161 1.52 30.62 2.24
CA TYR A 161 2.83 30.06 2.60
C TYR A 161 3.56 30.88 3.67
N GLY A 162 3.06 32.09 3.96
CA GLY A 162 3.65 33.04 4.88
C GLY A 162 4.94 33.66 4.34
N TRP A 163 5.14 33.66 3.02
CA TRP A 163 6.34 34.21 2.38
C TRP A 163 6.27 35.71 2.18
N ILE A 164 5.07 36.24 1.95
CA ILE A 164 4.84 37.67 1.74
C ILE A 164 3.72 38.18 2.64
N THR A 165 3.66 39.50 2.77
CA THR A 165 2.53 40.20 3.38
C THR A 165 2.16 41.39 2.50
N LYS A 166 0.90 41.47 2.10
CA LYS A 166 0.37 42.61 1.34
C LYS A 166 -0.10 43.71 2.29
N LYS A 167 0.45 44.91 2.15
CA LYS A 167 -0.08 46.14 2.77
C LYS A 167 -0.52 47.08 1.67
N GLU A 168 -1.83 47.19 1.48
CA GLU A 168 -2.46 47.98 0.42
C GLU A 168 -1.97 47.58 -0.97
N ASN A 169 -0.96 48.31 -1.48
CA ASN A 169 -0.39 48.15 -2.81
C ASN A 169 1.09 47.72 -2.80
N ILE A 170 1.67 47.54 -1.62
CA ILE A 170 3.06 47.16 -1.42
C ILE A 170 3.10 45.72 -0.91
N ILE A 171 3.91 44.91 -1.58
CA ILE A 171 4.20 43.54 -1.17
C ILE A 171 5.57 43.53 -0.50
N LYS A 172 5.59 43.04 0.74
CA LYS A 172 6.82 42.85 1.50
C LYS A 172 7.06 41.37 1.71
N ILE A 173 8.31 40.95 1.62
CA ILE A 173 8.71 39.61 2.03
C ILE A 173 8.74 39.51 3.56
N THR A 174 8.37 38.36 4.11
CA THR A 174 8.48 38.08 5.54
C THR A 174 9.87 37.50 5.85
N GLU A 175 10.28 37.52 7.12
CA GLU A 175 11.51 36.84 7.59
C GLU A 175 11.54 35.36 7.17
N ARG A 176 10.38 34.69 7.24
CA ARG A 176 10.23 33.30 6.81
C ARG A 176 10.42 33.14 5.30
N GLY A 177 9.78 34.00 4.51
CA GLY A 177 9.94 34.00 3.06
C GLY A 177 11.38 34.24 2.66
N HIS A 178 12.06 35.18 3.32
CA HIS A 178 13.46 35.47 3.06
C HIS A 178 14.36 34.27 3.33
N SER A 179 14.21 33.60 4.49
CA SER A 179 15.01 32.41 4.83
C SER A 179 14.74 31.22 3.89
N GLU A 180 13.49 30.97 3.53
CA GLU A 180 13.13 29.85 2.64
C GLU A 180 13.56 30.09 1.18
N VAL A 181 13.46 31.33 0.69
CA VAL A 181 13.94 31.72 -0.65
C VAL A 181 15.45 31.73 -0.73
N ASP A 182 16.14 32.20 0.31
CA ASP A 182 17.61 32.17 0.40
C ASP A 182 18.14 30.73 0.40
N THR A 183 17.50 29.84 1.18
CA THR A 183 17.81 28.41 1.17
C THR A 183 17.62 27.80 -0.22
N PHE A 184 16.54 28.19 -0.94
CA PHE A 184 16.33 27.77 -2.33
C PHE A 184 17.42 28.29 -3.27
N GLN A 185 17.82 29.55 -3.11
CA GLN A 185 18.88 30.16 -3.89
C GLN A 185 20.21 29.41 -3.67
N ASP A 186 20.55 29.12 -2.42
CA ASP A 186 21.75 28.36 -2.08
C ASP A 186 21.72 26.92 -2.59
N LEU A 187 20.55 26.26 -2.58
CA LEU A 187 20.35 24.94 -3.20
C LEU A 187 20.59 25.00 -4.71
N ALA A 188 20.00 25.98 -5.39
CA ALA A 188 20.10 26.14 -6.85
C ALA A 188 21.53 26.47 -7.31
N TYR A 189 22.27 27.25 -6.51
CA TYR A 189 23.67 27.60 -6.78
C TYR A 189 24.68 26.59 -6.20
N GLY A 190 24.22 25.50 -5.58
CA GLY A 190 25.09 24.47 -5.00
C GLY A 190 25.98 24.98 -3.86
N ARG A 191 25.54 26.01 -3.13
CA ARG A 191 26.29 26.63 -2.00
C ARG A 191 26.07 25.89 -0.68
N LEU A 192 25.04 25.06 -0.60
CA LEU A 192 24.84 24.10 0.48
C LEU A 192 25.68 22.84 0.18
N CYS A 193 26.99 22.93 0.44
CA CYS A 193 27.93 21.81 0.48
C CYS A 193 28.75 21.88 1.76
#